data_AF-A0A8J4Y2V7-F1
#
_entry.id   AF-A0A8J4Y2V7-F1
#
_cell.length_a   1.000
_cell.length_b   1.000
_cell.length_c   1.000
_cell.angle_alpha   90.00
_cell.angle_beta   90.00
_cell.angle_gamma   90.00
#
_symmetry.space_group_name_H-M   'P 1'
#
loop_
_entity.id
_entity.type
_entity.pdbx_description
1 polymer ?
#
loop_
_entity_poly.entity_id
_entity_poly.type
_entity_poly.pdbx_seq_one_letter_code
_entity_poly.pdbx_strand_id
1 'polypeptide(L)'
;MEVMEPKRRTIAAFGINTVWGVTVLLYGGLGYLIRDWRILQTAATLPGLLILPALWVIDESLLWLIVNGRPQEALQVFGKMARWHGVDLPPEAEMKKLVEEQSAEGQITTPKRSSMGSLLKSVVGDVVILLKTPRLRTITLTIYFFYTVGAMVYYGLSLSGASISDDPYLYLVLSGLMELPAYIFSGFIVQYFGRKPSLFSSFLITTAVLLAVAFTPAG
;
A
#
# COMPACT_ATOMS: atom_id res chain seq x y z
N MET A 1 6.54 4.54 -2.81
CA MET A 1 6.45 4.44 -4.29
C MET A 1 6.97 5.68 -5.01
N GLU A 2 7.01 6.83 -4.34
CA GLU A 2 7.51 8.10 -4.89
C GLU A 2 8.99 8.05 -5.31
N VAL A 3 9.82 7.34 -4.55
CA VAL A 3 11.28 7.23 -4.75
C VAL A 3 11.66 6.26 -5.89
N MET A 4 10.71 5.48 -6.43
CA MET A 4 11.02 4.44 -7.42
C MET A 4 10.70 4.85 -8.85
N GLU A 5 11.52 4.36 -9.79
CA GLU A 5 11.29 4.53 -11.22
C GLU A 5 9.91 4.03 -11.65
N PRO A 6 9.19 4.75 -12.54
CA PRO A 6 7.83 4.40 -12.97
C PRO A 6 7.66 2.94 -13.44
N LYS A 7 8.68 2.36 -14.08
CA LYS A 7 8.66 0.96 -14.57
C LYS A 7 8.70 -0.07 -13.44
N ARG A 8 9.40 0.23 -12.34
CA ARG A 8 9.59 -0.68 -11.19
C ARG A 8 8.54 -0.50 -10.09
N ARG A 9 7.78 0.61 -10.11
CA ARG A 9 6.73 0.92 -9.12
C ARG A 9 5.75 -0.22 -8.92
N THR A 10 5.33 -0.90 -9.99
CA THR A 10 4.36 -1.99 -9.89
C THR A 10 4.94 -3.21 -9.15
N ILE A 11 6.11 -3.73 -9.55
CA ILE A 11 6.76 -4.85 -8.84
C ILE A 11 6.98 -4.49 -7.37
N ALA A 12 7.51 -3.29 -7.12
CA ALA A 12 7.82 -2.90 -5.76
C ALA A 12 6.57 -2.69 -4.89
N ALA A 13 5.45 -2.24 -5.48
CA ALA A 13 4.17 -2.21 -4.79
C ALA A 13 3.75 -3.63 -4.36
N PHE A 14 3.80 -4.60 -5.27
CA PHE A 14 3.48 -5.99 -4.94
C PHE A 14 4.45 -6.60 -3.93
N GLY A 15 5.74 -6.26 -4.01
CA GLY A 15 6.76 -6.66 -3.03
C GLY A 15 6.57 -6.05 -1.65
N ILE A 16 5.90 -4.90 -1.52
CA ILE A 16 5.49 -4.38 -0.21
C ILE A 16 4.27 -5.15 0.32
N ASN A 17 3.36 -5.56 -0.56
CA ASN A 17 2.18 -6.33 -0.17
C ASN A 17 2.52 -7.75 0.32
N THR A 18 3.63 -8.36 -0.13
CA THR A 18 4.06 -9.67 0.40
C THR A 18 4.34 -9.65 1.91
N VAL A 19 4.70 -8.49 2.47
CA VAL A 19 4.86 -8.31 3.92
C VAL A 19 3.56 -8.66 4.66
N TRP A 20 2.40 -8.35 4.07
CA TRP A 20 1.09 -8.74 4.63
C TRP A 20 0.96 -10.26 4.73
N GLY A 21 1.20 -10.99 3.63
CA GLY A 21 1.14 -12.45 3.62
C GLY A 21 2.13 -13.11 4.58
N VAL A 22 3.36 -12.57 4.70
CA VAL A 22 4.35 -13.04 5.70
C VAL A 22 3.82 -12.81 7.11
N THR A 23 3.21 -11.65 7.36
CA THR A 23 2.67 -11.32 8.68
C THR A 23 1.52 -12.25 9.06
N VAL A 24 0.61 -12.54 8.13
CA VAL A 24 -0.51 -13.48 8.33
C VAL A 24 0.02 -14.89 8.64
N LEU A 25 1.01 -15.36 7.87
CA LEU A 25 1.65 -16.66 8.08
C LEU A 25 2.31 -16.74 9.46
N LEU A 26 3.11 -15.74 9.84
CA LEU A 26 3.77 -15.68 11.15
C LEU A 26 2.75 -15.59 12.29
N TYR A 27 1.68 -14.80 12.12
CA TYR A 27 0.64 -14.67 13.13
C TYR A 27 -0.13 -15.98 13.34
N GLY A 28 -0.44 -16.72 12.27
CA GLY A 28 -1.02 -18.06 12.36
C GLY A 28 -0.08 -19.05 13.06
N GLY A 29 1.20 -19.04 12.71
CA GLY A 29 2.21 -19.90 13.35
C GLY A 29 2.40 -19.60 14.83
N LEU A 30 2.44 -18.31 15.22
CA LEU A 30 2.50 -17.89 16.62
C LEU A 30 1.23 -18.27 17.38
N GLY A 31 0.06 -18.18 16.74
CA GLY A 31 -1.21 -18.60 17.34
C GLY A 31 -1.29 -20.10 17.60
N TYR A 32 -0.59 -20.92 16.81
CA TYR A 32 -0.46 -22.36 17.07
C TYR A 32 0.36 -22.65 18.34
N LEU A 33 1.40 -21.84 18.59
CA LEU A 33 2.27 -21.96 19.77
C LEU A 33 1.67 -21.32 21.03
N ILE A 34 0.96 -20.21 20.88
CA ILE A 34 0.42 -19.38 21.97
C ILE A 34 -1.09 -19.24 21.80
N ARG A 35 -1.84 -20.00 22.61
CA ARG A 35 -3.32 -19.98 22.60
C ARG A 35 -3.93 -18.81 23.37
N ASP A 36 -3.16 -18.14 24.23
CA ASP A 36 -3.62 -16.96 24.95
C ASP A 36 -3.62 -15.72 24.05
N TRP A 37 -4.81 -15.25 23.67
CA TRP A 37 -4.98 -14.10 22.76
C TRP A 37 -4.29 -12.82 23.25
N ARG A 38 -4.19 -12.61 24.57
CA ARG A 38 -3.51 -11.44 25.16
C ARG A 38 -2.00 -11.47 24.93
N ILE A 39 -1.40 -12.65 25.11
CA ILE A 39 0.04 -12.86 24.89
C ILE A 39 0.33 -12.79 23.39
N LEU A 40 -0.53 -13.40 22.57
CA LEU A 40 -0.44 -13.33 21.11
C LEU A 40 -0.50 -11.88 20.59
N GLN A 41 -1.44 -11.08 21.09
CA GLN A 41 -1.55 -9.65 20.72
C GLN A 41 -0.33 -8.83 21.17
N THR A 42 0.22 -9.14 22.35
CA THR A 42 1.44 -8.47 22.85
C THR A 42 2.66 -8.85 21.98
N ALA A 43 2.80 -10.14 21.65
CA ALA A 43 3.86 -10.63 20.77
C ALA A 43 3.76 -10.05 19.36
N ALA A 44 2.55 -9.86 18.83
CA ALA A 44 2.32 -9.28 17.50
C ALA A 44 2.60 -7.76 17.46
N THR A 45 2.36 -7.04 18.55
CA THR A 45 2.58 -5.59 18.63
C THR A 45 4.03 -5.20 18.90
N LEU A 46 4.81 -6.08 19.54
CA LEU A 46 6.20 -5.83 19.92
C LEU A 46 7.12 -5.53 18.70
N PRO A 47 7.04 -6.27 17.57
CA PRO A 47 7.77 -5.91 16.35
C PRO A 47 7.40 -4.54 15.80
N GLY A 48 6.13 -4.10 15.97
CA GLY A 48 5.67 -2.78 15.52
C GLY A 48 6.38 -1.64 16.26
N LEU A 49 6.73 -1.83 17.54
CA LEU A 49 7.48 -0.85 18.31
C LEU A 49 8.92 -0.68 17.81
N LEU A 50 9.51 -1.71 17.19
CA LEU A 50 10.84 -1.65 16.59
C LEU A 50 10.90 -0.74 15.34
N ILE A 51 9.75 -0.32 14.80
CA ILE A 51 9.67 0.64 13.69
C ILE A 51 9.86 2.08 14.19
N LEU A 52 9.62 2.37 15.48
CA LEU A 52 9.73 3.74 16.00
C LEU A 52 11.13 4.36 15.83
N PRO A 53 12.25 3.65 16.09
CA PRO A 53 13.59 4.17 15.80
C PRO A 53 13.84 4.37 14.31
N ALA A 54 13.19 3.61 13.42
CA ALA A 54 13.36 3.77 11.98
C ALA A 54 12.86 5.15 11.49
N LEU A 55 11.90 5.76 12.20
CA LEU A 55 11.44 7.13 11.90
C LEU A 55 12.54 8.19 12.09
N TRP A 56 13.59 7.90 12.88
CA TRP A 56 14.73 8.81 13.02
C TRP A 56 15.81 8.58 11.97
N VAL A 57 15.82 7.41 11.33
CA VAL A 57 16.83 7.04 10.33
C VAL A 57 16.35 7.37 8.91
N ILE A 58 15.05 7.30 8.66
CA ILE A 58 14.43 7.55 7.36
C ILE A 58 14.30 9.06 7.14
N ASP A 59 14.91 9.56 6.06
CA ASP A 59 14.74 10.94 5.63
C ASP A 59 13.34 11.16 5.01
N GLU A 60 12.85 12.40 5.07
CA GLU A 60 11.55 12.78 4.50
C GLU A 60 11.51 12.61 2.96
N SER A 61 10.31 12.42 2.39
CA SER A 61 10.16 12.25 0.94
C SER A 61 10.66 13.48 0.17
N LEU A 62 11.53 13.26 -0.82
CA LEU A 62 12.02 14.30 -1.75
C LEU A 62 10.87 15.11 -2.36
N LEU A 63 9.83 14.43 -2.84
CA LEU A 63 8.68 15.07 -3.48
C LEU A 63 7.89 15.91 -2.48
N TRP A 64 7.74 15.43 -1.24
CA TRP A 64 7.06 16.19 -0.19
C TRP A 64 7.83 17.47 0.18
N LEU A 65 9.16 17.42 0.23
CA LEU A 65 10.00 18.60 0.49
C LEU A 65 9.89 19.64 -0.63
N ILE A 66 9.86 19.20 -1.89
CA ILE A 66 9.71 20.06 -3.08
C ILE A 66 8.34 20.75 -3.07
N VAL A 67 7.25 19.99 -2.88
CA VAL A 67 5.87 20.50 -2.89
C VAL A 67 5.60 21.46 -1.72
N ASN A 68 6.25 21.26 -0.57
CA ASN A 68 6.11 22.17 0.58
C ASN A 68 7.06 23.38 0.54
N GLY A 69 7.73 23.63 -0.58
CA GLY A 69 8.60 24.79 -0.74
C GLY A 69 9.85 24.74 0.13
N ARG A 70 10.36 23.53 0.43
CA ARG A 70 11.65 23.30 1.13
C ARG A 70 12.70 22.72 0.16
N PRO A 71 13.06 23.42 -0.93
CA PRO A 71 13.95 22.88 -1.96
C PRO A 71 15.37 22.64 -1.46
N GLN A 72 15.86 23.43 -0.50
CA GLN A 72 17.22 23.28 0.05
C GLN A 72 17.41 21.95 0.78
N GLU A 73 16.40 21.51 1.53
CA GLU A 73 16.43 20.22 2.22
C GLU A 73 16.30 19.06 1.23
N ALA A 74 15.48 19.23 0.18
CA ALA A 74 15.38 18.23 -0.89
C ALA A 74 16.75 17.97 -1.55
N LEU A 75 17.57 19.02 -1.76
CA LEU A 75 18.94 18.88 -2.28
C LEU A 75 19.86 18.09 -1.33
N GLN A 76 19.73 18.29 -0.01
CA GLN A 76 20.52 17.54 0.99
C GLN A 76 20.17 16.05 0.99
N VAL A 77 18.87 15.73 0.96
CA VAL A 77 18.40 14.35 0.90
C VAL A 77 18.84 13.71 -0.42
N PHE A 78 18.73 14.42 -1.55
CA PHE A 78 19.19 13.93 -2.85
C PHE A 78 20.69 13.62 -2.85
N GLY A 79 21.52 14.51 -2.28
CA GLY A 79 22.96 14.27 -2.17
C GLY A 79 23.34 13.15 -1.20
N LYS A 80 22.52 12.88 -0.17
CA LYS A 80 22.66 11.68 0.68
C LYS A 80 22.32 10.41 -0.11
N MET A 81 21.23 10.40 -0.88
CA MET A 81 20.86 9.26 -1.72
C MET A 81 21.91 8.95 -2.79
N ALA A 82 22.44 9.97 -3.46
CA ALA A 82 23.48 9.81 -4.49
C ALA A 82 24.77 9.18 -3.91
N ARG A 83 25.18 9.60 -2.70
CA ARG A 83 26.30 9.00 -1.97
C ARG A 83 26.05 7.54 -1.60
N TRP A 84 24.83 7.21 -1.16
CA TRP A 84 24.45 5.83 -0.84
C TRP A 84 24.42 4.92 -2.08
N HIS A 85 24.01 5.46 -3.23
CA HIS A 85 23.98 4.72 -4.50
C HIS A 85 25.31 4.75 -5.27
N GLY A 86 26.32 5.49 -4.80
CA GLY A 86 27.64 5.59 -5.45
C GLY A 86 27.59 6.26 -6.82
N VAL A 87 26.60 7.13 -7.08
CA VAL A 87 26.44 7.83 -8.35
C VAL A 87 27.00 9.24 -8.23
N ASP A 88 27.81 9.65 -9.19
CA ASP A 88 28.32 11.02 -9.27
C ASP A 88 27.18 12.02 -9.37
N LEU A 89 27.16 13.03 -8.48
CA LEU A 89 26.12 14.04 -8.50
C LEU A 89 26.25 14.92 -9.74
N PRO A 90 25.14 15.21 -10.46
CA PRO A 90 25.11 16.30 -11.43
C PRO A 90 25.52 17.62 -10.75
N PRO A 91 26.02 18.61 -11.53
CA PRO A 91 26.32 19.94 -11.00
C PRO A 91 25.14 20.51 -10.20
N GLU A 92 25.40 21.16 -9.06
CA GLU A 92 24.34 21.70 -8.17
C GLU A 92 23.33 22.60 -8.90
N ALA A 93 23.74 23.23 -10.00
CA ALA A 93 22.90 24.06 -10.85
C ALA A 93 21.82 23.27 -11.61
N GLU A 94 22.12 22.04 -12.05
CA GLU A 94 21.18 21.17 -12.75
C GLU A 94 20.19 20.53 -11.78
N MET A 95 20.67 20.20 -10.57
CA MET A 95 19.86 19.70 -9.46
C MET A 95 18.84 20.74 -8.98
N LYS A 96 19.24 22.02 -8.89
CA LYS A 96 18.34 23.14 -8.57
C LYS A 96 17.28 23.34 -9.65
N LYS A 97 17.63 23.22 -10.93
CA LYS A 97 16.67 23.33 -12.05
C LYS A 97 15.60 22.24 -11.99
N LEU A 98 15.98 20.98 -11.74
CA LEU A 98 15.01 19.88 -11.62
C LEU A 98 14.07 20.06 -10.43
N VAL A 99 14.59 20.57 -9.31
CA VAL A 99 13.78 20.89 -8.13
C VAL A 99 12.85 22.08 -8.38
N GLU A 100 13.31 23.11 -9.10
CA GLU A 100 12.49 24.28 -9.47
C GLU A 100 11.41 23.92 -10.51
N GLU A 101 11.74 23.11 -11.52
CA GLU A 101 10.78 22.59 -12.51
C GLU A 101 9.68 21.77 -11.84
N GLN A 102 10.04 20.86 -10.93
CA GLN A 102 9.06 20.08 -10.16
C GLN A 102 8.29 20.92 -9.13
N SER A 103 8.89 21.97 -8.59
CA SER A 103 8.19 22.92 -7.72
C SER A 103 7.14 23.74 -8.50
N ALA A 104 7.45 24.10 -9.76
CA ALA A 104 6.53 24.83 -10.63
C ALA A 104 5.36 23.95 -11.11
N GLU A 105 5.62 22.68 -11.41
CA GLU A 105 4.59 21.69 -11.77
C GLU A 105 3.76 21.22 -10.56
N GLY A 106 4.37 21.17 -9.38
CA GLY A 106 3.81 20.63 -8.14
C GLY A 106 3.16 21.64 -7.20
N GLN A 107 3.02 22.91 -7.59
CA GLN A 107 2.33 23.95 -6.80
C GLN A 107 0.82 23.69 -6.71
N ILE A 108 0.45 22.65 -5.99
CA ILE A 108 -0.85 22.55 -5.34
C ILE A 108 -0.77 23.50 -4.16
N THR A 109 -1.61 24.54 -4.16
CA THR A 109 -1.75 25.52 -3.09
C THR A 109 -1.97 24.79 -1.76
N THR A 110 -0.90 24.51 -1.02
CA THR A 110 -0.99 23.91 0.32
C THR A 110 -1.47 25.01 1.26
N PRO A 111 -2.69 24.90 1.83
CA PRO A 111 -3.13 25.88 2.80
C PRO A 111 -2.22 25.78 4.03
N LYS A 112 -1.63 26.92 4.39
CA LYS A 112 -0.77 27.11 5.55
C LYS A 112 -1.39 26.44 6.77
N ARG A 113 -0.63 25.52 7.41
CA ARG A 113 -1.01 24.81 8.64
C ARG A 113 -1.70 25.77 9.61
N SER A 114 -3.01 25.62 9.72
CA SER A 114 -3.83 26.33 10.69
C SER A 114 -4.77 25.30 11.30
N SER A 115 -4.93 25.40 12.62
CA SER A 115 -5.92 24.79 13.53
C SER A 115 -6.74 23.57 13.04
N MET A 116 -6.96 22.59 13.92
CA MET A 116 -7.70 21.34 13.64
C MET A 116 -9.08 21.56 12.96
N GLY A 117 -9.74 22.70 13.23
CA GLY A 117 -11.00 23.09 12.57
C GLY A 117 -10.86 23.57 11.12
N SER A 118 -9.73 24.21 10.75
CA SER A 118 -9.44 24.59 9.36
C SER A 118 -8.99 23.40 8.50
N LEU A 119 -8.36 22.39 9.11
CA LEU A 119 -8.03 21.13 8.43
C LEU A 119 -9.28 20.33 8.03
N LEU A 120 -10.28 20.26 8.92
CA LEU A 120 -11.55 19.60 8.57
C LEU A 120 -12.27 20.33 7.43
N LYS A 121 -12.27 21.67 7.45
CA LYS A 121 -12.83 22.46 6.35
C LYS A 121 -12.07 22.29 5.03
N SER A 122 -10.74 22.21 5.06
CA SER A 122 -9.95 21.96 3.86
C SER A 122 -10.19 20.57 3.30
N VAL A 123 -10.23 19.53 4.15
CA VAL A 123 -10.53 18.16 3.72
C VAL A 123 -11.92 18.04 3.11
N VAL A 124 -12.94 18.65 3.71
CA VAL A 124 -14.30 18.67 3.13
C VAL A 124 -14.30 19.41 1.79
N GLY A 125 -13.58 20.54 1.68
CA GLY A 125 -13.37 21.27 0.43
C GLY A 125 -12.74 20.40 -0.66
N ASP A 126 -11.68 19.67 -0.31
CA ASP A 126 -10.94 18.79 -1.23
C ASP A 126 -11.80 17.61 -1.71
N VAL A 127 -12.57 16.98 -0.81
CA VAL A 127 -13.53 15.92 -1.16
C VAL A 127 -14.61 16.46 -2.10
N VAL A 128 -15.12 17.67 -1.84
CA VAL A 128 -16.11 18.30 -2.72
C VAL A 128 -15.51 18.62 -4.09
N ILE A 129 -14.26 19.08 -4.17
CA ILE A 129 -13.54 19.30 -5.44
C ILE A 129 -13.35 17.98 -6.19
N LEU A 130 -13.00 16.91 -5.48
CA LEU A 130 -12.81 15.58 -6.04
C LEU A 130 -14.11 15.01 -6.65
N LEU A 131 -15.25 15.26 -6.01
CA LEU A 131 -16.57 14.85 -6.49
C LEU A 131 -17.17 15.79 -7.55
N LYS A 132 -16.77 17.07 -7.57
CA LYS A 132 -17.28 18.07 -8.53
C LYS A 132 -16.70 17.87 -9.93
N THR A 133 -15.44 17.46 -10.02
CA THR A 133 -14.78 17.20 -11.31
C THR A 133 -15.19 15.83 -11.87
N PRO A 134 -15.86 15.74 -13.03
CA PRO A 134 -16.49 14.49 -13.49
C PRO A 134 -15.47 13.36 -13.74
N ARG A 135 -14.28 13.67 -14.25
CA ARG A 135 -13.22 12.68 -14.47
C ARG A 135 -12.65 12.13 -13.16
N LEU A 136 -12.40 13.01 -12.18
CA LEU A 136 -11.88 12.62 -10.87
C LEU A 136 -12.93 11.84 -10.07
N ARG A 137 -14.21 12.24 -10.15
CA ARG A 137 -15.32 11.53 -9.54
C ARG A 137 -15.39 10.09 -10.02
N THR A 138 -15.33 9.84 -11.33
CA THR A 138 -15.39 8.49 -11.88
C THR A 138 -14.22 7.64 -11.38
N ILE A 139 -12.99 8.16 -11.44
CA ILE A 139 -11.80 7.44 -10.97
C ILE A 139 -11.93 7.10 -9.48
N THR A 140 -12.32 8.09 -8.66
CA THR A 140 -12.45 7.95 -7.21
C THR A 140 -13.51 6.91 -6.85
N LEU A 141 -14.71 7.02 -7.41
CA LEU A 141 -15.80 6.07 -7.18
C LEU A 141 -15.43 4.66 -7.64
N THR A 142 -14.76 4.52 -8.79
CA THR A 142 -14.29 3.22 -9.27
C THR A 142 -13.30 2.59 -8.30
N ILE A 143 -12.32 3.35 -7.79
CA ILE A 143 -11.33 2.84 -6.82
C ILE A 143 -12.01 2.40 -5.52
N TYR A 144 -12.88 3.23 -4.95
CA TYR A 144 -13.59 2.87 -3.71
C TYR A 144 -14.54 1.69 -3.87
N PHE A 145 -15.19 1.57 -5.03
CA PHE A 145 -16.04 0.43 -5.34
C PHE A 145 -15.23 -0.87 -5.35
N PHE A 146 -14.13 -0.92 -6.12
CA PHE A 146 -13.27 -2.11 -6.18
C PHE A 146 -12.63 -2.43 -4.83
N TYR A 147 -12.23 -1.41 -4.07
CA TYR A 147 -11.71 -1.60 -2.72
C TYR A 147 -12.75 -2.23 -1.78
N THR A 148 -13.98 -1.71 -1.79
CA THR A 148 -15.07 -2.24 -0.95
C THR A 148 -15.40 -3.68 -1.30
N VAL A 149 -15.53 -3.99 -2.60
CA VAL A 149 -15.79 -5.36 -3.07
C VAL A 149 -14.64 -6.29 -2.67
N GLY A 150 -13.39 -5.88 -2.88
CA GLY A 150 -12.22 -6.65 -2.49
C GLY A 150 -12.15 -6.90 -0.98
N ALA A 151 -12.42 -5.88 -0.16
CA ALA A 151 -12.46 -6.00 1.28
C ALA A 151 -13.58 -6.94 1.75
N MET A 152 -14.76 -6.85 1.16
CA MET A 152 -15.89 -7.73 1.50
C MET A 152 -15.56 -9.20 1.20
N VAL A 153 -14.95 -9.50 0.05
CA VAL A 153 -14.52 -10.86 -0.30
C VAL A 153 -13.41 -11.33 0.64
N TYR A 154 -12.40 -10.51 0.90
CA TYR A 154 -11.27 -10.85 1.77
C TYR A 154 -11.71 -11.16 3.20
N TYR A 155 -12.49 -10.27 3.82
CA TYR A 155 -13.01 -10.49 5.17
C TYR A 155 -14.06 -11.60 5.21
N GLY A 156 -14.88 -11.74 4.17
CA GLY A 156 -15.83 -12.84 4.04
C GLY A 156 -15.14 -14.20 4.06
N LEU A 157 -14.07 -14.37 3.29
CA LEU A 157 -13.25 -15.59 3.30
C LEU A 157 -12.57 -15.81 4.65
N SER A 158 -11.92 -14.76 5.18
CA SER A 158 -11.19 -14.83 6.45
C SER A 158 -12.11 -15.23 7.62
N LEU A 159 -13.33 -14.71 7.67
CA LEU A 159 -14.32 -15.06 8.71
C LEU A 159 -14.92 -16.45 8.50
N SER A 160 -15.11 -16.88 7.25
CA SER A 160 -15.61 -18.21 6.93
C SER A 160 -14.56 -19.31 7.17
N GLY A 161 -13.28 -18.95 7.26
CA GLY A 161 -12.20 -19.89 7.59
C GLY A 161 -12.42 -20.63 8.91
N ALA A 162 -13.04 -19.97 9.90
CA ALA A 162 -13.37 -20.59 11.19
C ALA A 162 -14.50 -21.62 11.11
N SER A 163 -15.35 -21.56 10.09
CA SER A 163 -16.40 -22.57 9.84
C SER A 163 -15.96 -23.70 8.90
N ILE A 164 -14.91 -23.49 8.11
CA ILE A 164 -14.43 -24.45 7.09
C ILE A 164 -13.32 -25.36 7.66
N SER A 165 -12.56 -24.89 8.65
CA SER A 165 -11.43 -25.62 9.23
C SER A 165 -11.64 -25.85 10.72
N ASP A 166 -11.38 -27.08 11.19
CA ASP A 166 -11.39 -27.43 12.62
C ASP A 166 -10.33 -26.65 13.42
N ASP A 167 -9.25 -26.22 12.75
CA ASP A 167 -8.21 -25.36 13.34
C ASP A 167 -8.12 -24.01 12.60
N PRO A 168 -8.52 -22.89 13.24
CA PRO A 168 -8.48 -21.56 12.62
C PRO A 168 -7.06 -21.03 12.42
N TYR A 169 -6.07 -21.49 13.20
CA TYR A 169 -4.67 -21.09 13.04
C TYR A 169 -4.03 -21.78 11.84
N LEU A 170 -4.37 -23.05 11.60
CA LEU A 170 -3.94 -23.77 10.41
C LEU A 170 -4.50 -23.12 9.14
N TYR A 171 -5.78 -22.72 9.15
CA TYR A 171 -6.39 -21.96 8.07
C TYR A 171 -5.61 -20.67 7.77
N LEU A 172 -5.23 -19.93 8.82
CA LEU A 172 -4.49 -18.68 8.66
C LEU A 172 -3.08 -18.89 8.09
N VAL A 173 -2.37 -19.94 8.52
CA VAL A 173 -1.05 -20.30 7.97
C VAL A 173 -1.16 -20.66 6.49
N LEU A 174 -2.15 -21.48 6.12
CA LEU A 174 -2.38 -21.87 4.72
C LEU A 174 -2.79 -20.67 3.86
N SER A 175 -3.65 -19.79 4.38
CA SER A 175 -4.04 -18.55 3.71
C SER A 175 -2.85 -17.63 3.47
N GLY A 176 -2.02 -17.36 4.48
CA GLY A 176 -0.81 -16.57 4.33
C GLY A 176 0.18 -17.18 3.35
N LEU A 177 0.34 -18.52 3.38
CA LEU A 177 1.20 -19.23 2.43
C LEU A 177 0.71 -19.11 0.99
N MET A 178 -0.59 -19.10 0.76
CA MET A 178 -1.19 -18.92 -0.59
C MET A 178 -1.10 -17.48 -1.08
N GLU A 179 -1.13 -16.49 -0.19
CA GLU A 179 -1.00 -15.07 -0.55
C GLU A 179 0.38 -14.70 -1.06
N LEU A 180 1.45 -15.30 -0.51
CA LEU A 180 2.83 -15.02 -0.92
C LEU A 180 3.09 -15.23 -2.43
N PRO A 181 2.85 -16.42 -3.01
CA PRO A 181 3.00 -16.61 -4.45
C PRO A 181 1.98 -15.78 -5.22
N ALA A 182 0.76 -15.61 -4.70
CA ALA A 182 -0.27 -14.83 -5.37
C ALA A 182 0.16 -13.36 -5.61
N TYR A 183 0.78 -12.70 -4.63
CA TYR A 183 1.29 -11.34 -4.80
C TYR A 183 2.43 -11.26 -5.82
N ILE A 184 3.33 -12.24 -5.81
CA ILE A 184 4.46 -12.32 -6.76
C ILE A 184 3.91 -12.48 -8.19
N PHE A 185 3.04 -13.48 -8.42
CA PHE A 185 2.42 -13.71 -9.72
C PHE A 185 1.58 -12.53 -10.18
N SER A 186 0.82 -11.90 -9.28
CA SER A 186 0.01 -10.71 -9.61
C SER A 186 0.89 -9.56 -10.10
N GLY A 187 2.06 -9.35 -9.50
CA GLY A 187 3.03 -8.37 -9.97
C GLY A 187 3.50 -8.63 -11.40
N PHE A 188 3.84 -9.87 -11.73
CA PHE A 188 4.24 -10.26 -13.08
C PHE A 188 3.09 -10.14 -14.10
N ILE A 189 1.89 -10.62 -13.76
CA ILE A 189 0.72 -10.58 -14.65
C ILE A 189 0.37 -9.14 -15.00
N VAL A 190 0.35 -8.24 -14.01
CA VAL A 190 0.03 -6.82 -14.23
C VAL A 190 1.08 -6.13 -15.11
N GLN A 191 2.35 -6.53 -15.01
CA GLN A 191 3.39 -5.97 -15.87
C GLN A 191 3.32 -6.49 -17.31
N TYR A 192 2.99 -7.78 -17.51
CA TYR A 192 2.97 -8.39 -18.84
C TYR A 192 1.67 -8.09 -19.61
N PHE A 193 0.51 -8.29 -18.98
CA PHE A 193 -0.80 -8.12 -19.62
C PHE A 193 -1.39 -6.72 -19.43
N GLY A 194 -0.81 -5.91 -18.54
CA GLY A 194 -1.33 -4.60 -18.16
C GLY A 194 -2.39 -4.66 -17.06
N ARG A 195 -2.67 -3.49 -16.45
CA ARG A 195 -3.50 -3.38 -15.23
C ARG A 195 -4.97 -3.77 -15.41
N LYS A 196 -5.64 -3.26 -16.43
CA LYS A 196 -7.10 -3.46 -16.62
C LYS A 196 -7.49 -4.91 -16.92
N PRO A 197 -6.88 -5.62 -17.89
CA PRO A 197 -7.27 -6.99 -18.18
C PRO A 197 -6.90 -7.94 -17.03
N SER A 198 -5.77 -7.70 -16.36
CA SER A 198 -5.38 -8.46 -15.17
C SER A 198 -6.45 -8.38 -14.08
N LEU A 199 -6.90 -7.17 -13.73
CA LEU A 199 -7.97 -6.97 -12.74
C LEU A 199 -9.28 -7.64 -13.16
N PHE A 200 -9.71 -7.46 -14.42
CA PHE A 200 -10.96 -8.05 -14.89
C PHE A 200 -10.93 -9.59 -14.83
N SER A 201 -9.81 -10.19 -15.25
CA SER A 201 -9.63 -11.64 -15.20
C SER A 201 -9.63 -12.19 -13.77
N SER A 202 -8.98 -11.51 -12.82
CA SER A 202 -8.93 -11.97 -11.43
C SER A 202 -10.31 -11.95 -10.77
N PHE A 203 -11.12 -10.93 -11.03
CA PHE A 203 -12.48 -10.85 -10.51
C PHE A 203 -13.40 -11.93 -11.11
N LEU A 204 -13.28 -12.21 -12.42
CA LEU A 204 -14.05 -13.28 -13.05
C LEU A 204 -13.69 -14.65 -12.47
N ILE A 205 -12.39 -14.94 -12.35
CA ILE A 205 -11.91 -16.21 -11.77
C ILE A 205 -12.41 -16.35 -10.33
N THR A 206 -12.25 -15.30 -9.51
CA THR A 206 -12.71 -15.30 -8.11
C THR A 206 -14.22 -15.58 -8.02
N THR A 207 -15.02 -14.94 -8.87
CA THR A 207 -16.47 -15.14 -8.91
C THR A 207 -16.82 -16.57 -9.29
N ALA A 208 -16.17 -17.14 -10.30
CA ALA A 208 -16.39 -18.51 -10.73
C ALA A 208 -16.06 -19.53 -9.64
N VAL A 209 -14.95 -19.33 -8.91
CA VAL A 209 -14.54 -20.20 -7.80
C VAL A 209 -15.53 -20.12 -6.63
N LEU A 210 -15.94 -18.91 -6.23
CA LEU A 210 -16.91 -18.75 -5.14
C LEU A 210 -18.28 -19.36 -5.48
N LEU A 211 -18.72 -19.24 -6.73
CA LEU A 211 -19.93 -19.92 -7.19
C LEU A 211 -19.78 -21.43 -7.14
N ALA A 212 -18.64 -21.98 -7.55
CA ALA A 212 -18.38 -23.42 -7.46
C ALA A 212 -18.44 -23.93 -6.01
N VAL A 213 -17.89 -23.18 -5.05
CA VAL A 213 -17.96 -23.50 -3.61
C VAL A 213 -19.41 -23.49 -3.09
N ALA A 214 -20.28 -22.62 -3.63
CA ALA A 214 -21.70 -22.62 -3.25
C ALA A 214 -22.44 -23.90 -3.69
N PHE A 215 -21.93 -24.62 -4.69
CA PHE A 215 -22.52 -25.87 -5.19
C PHE A 215 -21.87 -27.13 -4.60
N THR A 216 -20.77 -27.02 -3.86
CA THR A 216 -20.21 -28.18 -3.16
C THR A 216 -21.07 -28.51 -1.94
N PRO A 217 -21.57 -29.75 -1.81
CA PRO A 217 -22.38 -30.15 -0.67
C PRO A 217 -21.55 -30.05 0.62
N ALA A 218 -22.14 -29.46 1.66
CA ALA A 218 -21.56 -29.46 3.00
C ALA A 218 -21.49 -30.92 3.49
N GLY A 219 -20.29 -31.47 3.53
CA GLY A 219 -20.00 -32.77 4.15
C GLY A 219 -19.91 -32.65 5.65
#